data_AF-X1C7U7-F1
#
_entry.id   AF-X1C7U7-F1
#
_cell.length_a   1.000
_cell.length_b   1.000
_cell.length_c   1.000
_cell.angle_alpha   90.00
_cell.angle_beta   90.00
_cell.angle_gamma   90.00
#
_symmetry.space_group_name_H-M   'P 1'
#
loop_
_entity.id
_entity.type
_entity.pdbx_description
1 polymer ?
#
loop_
_entity_poly.entity_id
_entity_poly.type
_entity_poly.pdbx_seq_one_letter_code
_entity_poly.pdbx_strand_id
1 'polypeptide(L)'
;MIHDFLIIKDGLPLLFKNFSITKNIFSEADSLIMVSGFFSALNSFSDSFENLGSISELKLSNNDLKLSFLKDSSIPNLIYIATYDEKSKPVNILRILRKLSRNFLQKFSIEDIVNWKGNVGAFNSFEDVLAVFLEEELRQSDTGFKERVEALFRCVEEKINEETNLLTLKSKLDPPPNLPNYCNQIPRFTSLKKVNPRTFLTGATSHKVFYQIDGKKSIRQITESLDLKHEQVYNICKNLVKFGFVNLA
;
A
#
# COMPACT_ATOMS: atom_id res chain seq x y z
N MET A 1 -26.37 7.40 -0.44
CA MET A 1 -27.02 6.07 -0.37
C MET A 1 -26.81 5.33 -1.68
N ILE A 2 -26.71 4.00 -1.66
CA ILE A 2 -26.70 3.20 -2.90
C ILE A 2 -28.12 3.15 -3.47
N HIS A 3 -28.27 3.35 -4.77
CA HIS A 3 -29.55 3.32 -5.47
C HIS A 3 -29.72 2.02 -6.28
N ASP A 4 -28.71 1.66 -7.05
CA ASP A 4 -28.71 0.46 -7.89
C ASP A 4 -27.49 -0.41 -7.58
N PHE A 5 -27.67 -1.72 -7.65
CA PHE A 5 -26.60 -2.72 -7.61
C PHE A 5 -26.76 -3.69 -8.78
N LEU A 6 -25.66 -3.95 -9.47
CA LEU A 6 -25.63 -4.78 -10.66
C LEU A 6 -24.38 -5.67 -10.66
N ILE A 7 -24.57 -6.95 -10.96
CA ILE A 7 -23.49 -7.90 -11.24
C ILE A 7 -23.53 -8.23 -12.73
N ILE A 8 -22.38 -8.16 -13.38
CA ILE A 8 -22.23 -8.38 -14.83
C ILE A 8 -21.21 -9.48 -15.04
N LYS A 9 -21.56 -10.46 -15.87
CA LYS A 9 -20.64 -11.52 -16.30
C LYS A 9 -20.66 -11.61 -17.82
N ASP A 10 -19.49 -11.51 -18.43
CA ASP A 10 -19.31 -11.56 -19.90
C ASP A 10 -20.23 -10.58 -20.66
N GLY A 11 -20.46 -9.40 -20.09
CA GLY A 11 -21.30 -8.37 -20.70
C GLY A 11 -22.80 -8.60 -20.56
N LEU A 12 -23.23 -9.63 -19.84
CA LEU A 12 -24.63 -9.88 -19.53
C LEU A 12 -24.95 -9.56 -18.06
N PRO A 13 -26.13 -8.99 -17.78
CA PRO A 13 -26.57 -8.77 -16.40
C PRO A 13 -26.84 -10.12 -15.74
N LEU A 14 -26.06 -10.42 -14.71
CA LEU A 14 -26.19 -11.63 -13.90
C LEU A 14 -27.20 -11.44 -12.78
N LEU A 15 -27.19 -10.26 -12.15
CA LEU A 15 -28.13 -9.89 -11.10
C LEU A 15 -28.30 -8.38 -11.07
N PHE A 16 -29.52 -7.92 -10.89
CA PHE A 16 -29.83 -6.51 -10.73
C PHE A 16 -30.75 -6.29 -9.52
N LYS A 17 -30.44 -5.31 -8.69
CA LYS A 17 -31.29 -4.86 -7.60
C LYS A 17 -31.34 -3.35 -7.54
N ASN A 18 -32.56 -2.82 -7.52
CA ASN A 18 -32.80 -1.43 -7.21
C ASN A 18 -33.25 -1.29 -5.75
N PHE A 19 -32.69 -0.30 -5.07
CA PHE A 19 -32.90 0.01 -3.66
C PHE A 19 -33.64 1.35 -3.45
N SER A 20 -33.97 2.07 -4.54
CA SER A 20 -34.51 3.43 -4.48
C SER A 20 -35.93 3.50 -5.04
N ILE A 21 -36.83 4.13 -4.29
CA ILE A 21 -38.25 4.24 -4.68
C ILE A 21 -38.44 5.17 -5.90
N THR A 22 -37.51 6.10 -6.17
CA THR A 22 -37.79 7.28 -7.01
C THR A 22 -36.94 7.44 -8.26
N LYS A 23 -35.94 6.60 -8.52
CA LYS A 23 -35.18 6.62 -9.78
C LYS A 23 -34.47 5.28 -9.97
N ASN A 24 -34.59 4.74 -11.17
CA ASN A 24 -34.07 3.43 -11.51
C ASN A 24 -33.28 3.63 -12.81
N ILE A 25 -31.94 3.80 -12.72
CA ILE A 25 -31.12 4.08 -13.91
C ILE A 25 -31.16 2.87 -14.86
N PHE A 26 -31.36 1.68 -14.31
CA PHE A 26 -31.31 0.41 -15.03
C PHE A 26 -32.67 -0.31 -15.07
N SER A 27 -33.80 0.39 -14.90
CA SER A 27 -35.14 -0.24 -14.79
C SER A 27 -35.59 -1.01 -16.02
N GLU A 28 -35.16 -0.58 -17.21
CA GLU A 28 -35.60 -1.21 -18.46
C GLU A 28 -34.61 -2.30 -18.86
N ALA A 29 -35.12 -3.49 -19.21
CA ALA A 29 -34.28 -4.64 -19.56
C ALA A 29 -33.29 -4.34 -20.71
N ASP A 30 -33.75 -3.61 -21.73
CA ASP A 30 -32.90 -3.19 -22.86
C ASP A 30 -31.81 -2.20 -22.41
N SER A 31 -32.15 -1.28 -21.48
CA SER A 31 -31.19 -0.37 -20.86
C SER A 31 -30.16 -1.12 -20.02
N LEU A 32 -30.58 -2.15 -19.28
CA LEU A 32 -29.70 -2.99 -18.45
C LEU A 32 -28.70 -3.78 -19.31
N ILE A 33 -29.14 -4.33 -20.44
CA ILE A 33 -28.28 -5.04 -21.40
C ILE A 33 -27.28 -4.07 -22.03
N MET A 34 -27.72 -2.89 -22.48
CA MET A 34 -26.83 -1.86 -23.04
C MET A 34 -25.75 -1.43 -22.04
N VAL A 35 -26.15 -1.15 -20.80
CA VAL A 35 -25.23 -0.80 -19.72
C VAL A 35 -24.24 -1.94 -19.48
N SER A 36 -24.71 -3.18 -19.50
CA SER A 36 -23.85 -4.34 -19.29
C SER A 36 -22.82 -4.53 -20.39
N GLY A 37 -23.22 -4.37 -21.65
CA GLY A 37 -22.31 -4.35 -22.79
C GLY A 37 -21.31 -3.20 -22.70
N PHE A 38 -21.76 -1.99 -22.34
CA PHE A 38 -20.90 -0.82 -22.18
C PHE A 38 -19.81 -1.06 -21.12
N PHE A 39 -20.17 -1.53 -19.93
CA PHE A 39 -19.19 -1.77 -18.87
C PHE A 39 -18.25 -2.92 -19.16
N SER A 40 -18.72 -3.95 -19.86
CA SER A 40 -17.84 -5.03 -20.33
C SER A 40 -16.83 -4.52 -21.37
N ALA A 41 -17.27 -3.71 -22.32
CA ALA A 41 -16.40 -3.09 -23.31
C ALA A 41 -15.39 -2.12 -22.65
N LEU A 42 -15.84 -1.30 -21.70
CA LEU A 42 -14.99 -0.40 -20.93
C LEU A 42 -13.92 -1.17 -20.13
N ASN A 43 -14.30 -2.30 -19.54
CA ASN A 43 -13.39 -3.13 -18.78
C ASN A 43 -12.34 -3.81 -19.68
N SER A 44 -12.77 -4.36 -20.83
CA SER A 44 -11.88 -4.93 -21.84
C SER A 44 -10.93 -3.86 -22.43
N PHE A 45 -11.45 -2.65 -22.65
CA PHE A 45 -10.65 -1.50 -23.04
C PHE A 45 -9.62 -1.16 -21.97
N SER A 46 -10.00 -1.10 -20.68
CA SER A 46 -9.07 -0.82 -19.59
C SER A 46 -7.94 -1.85 -19.50
N ASP A 47 -8.24 -3.13 -19.75
CA ASP A 47 -7.24 -4.20 -19.75
C ASP A 47 -6.24 -4.07 -20.92
N SER A 48 -6.59 -3.34 -21.99
CA SER A 48 -5.74 -3.12 -23.15
C SER A 48 -4.65 -2.05 -22.94
N PHE A 49 -4.65 -1.38 -21.79
CA PHE A 49 -3.67 -0.36 -21.44
C PHE A 49 -2.86 -0.78 -20.22
N GLU A 50 -1.57 -1.08 -20.41
CA GLU A 50 -0.66 -1.46 -19.32
C GLU A 50 -0.50 -0.36 -18.25
N ASN A 51 -0.75 0.90 -18.60
CA ASN A 51 -0.54 2.08 -17.74
C ASN A 51 -1.81 2.92 -17.48
N LEU A 52 -3.01 2.41 -17.81
CA LEU A 52 -4.23 3.04 -17.30
C LEU A 52 -4.33 2.68 -15.82
N GLY A 53 -4.41 3.68 -14.94
CA GLY A 53 -4.83 3.42 -13.57
C GLY A 53 -6.20 2.74 -13.52
N SER A 54 -6.64 2.31 -12.33
CA SER A 54 -7.98 1.74 -12.20
C SER A 54 -9.04 2.82 -12.42
N ILE A 55 -9.94 2.60 -13.38
CA ILE A 55 -11.17 3.39 -13.48
C ILE A 55 -12.05 2.96 -12.30
N SER A 56 -12.23 3.84 -11.32
CA SER A 56 -12.98 3.53 -10.09
C SER A 56 -14.34 4.23 -10.02
N GLU A 57 -14.51 5.33 -10.76
CA GLU A 57 -15.71 6.17 -10.68
C GLU A 57 -16.05 6.76 -12.05
N LEU A 58 -17.34 6.77 -12.40
CA LEU A 58 -17.88 7.51 -13.53
C LEU A 58 -19.00 8.44 -13.02
N LYS A 59 -18.98 9.69 -13.45
CA LYS A 59 -20.07 10.63 -13.20
C LYS A 59 -21.10 10.51 -14.31
N LEU A 60 -22.38 10.33 -13.95
CA LEU A 60 -23.47 10.31 -14.92
C LEU A 60 -23.89 11.75 -15.22
N SER A 61 -24.12 12.06 -16.50
CA SER A 61 -24.33 13.44 -16.98
C SER A 61 -25.70 14.04 -16.63
N ASN A 62 -26.70 13.20 -16.37
CA ASN A 62 -28.12 13.62 -16.26
C ASN A 62 -28.68 13.52 -14.83
N ASN A 63 -27.86 13.21 -13.82
CA ASN A 63 -28.27 13.15 -12.42
C ASN A 63 -27.09 13.38 -11.48
N ASP A 64 -27.38 13.62 -10.21
CA ASP A 64 -26.36 13.72 -9.14
C ASP A 64 -25.90 12.32 -8.68
N LEU A 65 -26.07 11.30 -9.53
CA LEU A 65 -25.65 9.94 -9.23
C LEU A 65 -24.27 9.68 -9.81
N LYS A 66 -23.46 9.04 -8.99
CA LYS A 66 -22.13 8.55 -9.30
C LYS A 66 -22.19 7.05 -9.42
N LEU A 67 -21.27 6.50 -10.20
CA LEU A 67 -21.16 5.08 -10.42
C LEU A 67 -19.77 4.61 -9.98
N SER A 68 -19.74 3.57 -9.15
CA SER A 68 -18.53 2.85 -8.78
C SER A 68 -18.64 1.43 -9.31
N PHE A 69 -17.51 0.88 -9.73
CA PHE A 69 -17.45 -0.52 -10.11
C PHE A 69 -16.21 -1.21 -9.55
N LEU A 70 -16.31 -2.52 -9.38
CA LEU A 70 -15.29 -3.41 -8.84
C LEU A 70 -15.18 -4.61 -9.78
N LYS A 71 -13.99 -4.78 -10.37
CA LYS A 71 -13.64 -6.00 -11.12
C LYS A 71 -13.28 -7.11 -10.14
N ASP A 72 -13.79 -8.31 -10.39
CA ASP A 72 -13.35 -9.49 -9.65
C ASP A 72 -11.95 -9.94 -10.11
N SER A 73 -11.10 -10.32 -9.16
CA SER A 73 -9.73 -10.77 -9.45
C SER A 73 -9.65 -12.27 -9.78
N SER A 74 -10.63 -13.05 -9.35
CA SER A 74 -10.62 -14.51 -9.44
C SER A 74 -11.47 -15.02 -10.61
N ILE A 75 -12.54 -14.31 -10.94
CA ILE A 75 -13.46 -14.68 -12.02
C ILE A 75 -13.31 -13.69 -13.19
N PRO A 76 -12.87 -14.16 -14.37
CA PRO A 76 -12.76 -13.31 -15.55
C PRO A 76 -14.09 -12.67 -15.93
N ASN A 77 -14.04 -11.40 -16.33
CA ASN A 77 -15.18 -10.61 -16.79
C ASN A 77 -16.36 -10.52 -15.81
N LEU A 78 -16.12 -10.72 -14.51
CA LEU A 78 -17.11 -10.49 -13.47
C LEU A 78 -16.91 -9.08 -12.90
N ILE A 79 -17.97 -8.27 -12.96
CA ILE A 79 -17.95 -6.87 -12.55
C ILE A 79 -19.12 -6.60 -11.63
N TYR A 80 -18.86 -5.93 -10.51
CA TYR A 80 -19.87 -5.45 -9.57
C TYR A 80 -20.00 -3.94 -9.73
N ILE A 81 -21.21 -3.42 -9.86
CA ILE A 81 -21.50 -2.00 -10.08
C ILE A 81 -22.48 -1.52 -9.02
N ALA A 82 -22.26 -0.32 -8.51
CA ALA A 82 -23.22 0.41 -7.69
C ALA A 82 -23.37 1.86 -8.14
N THR A 83 -24.61 2.35 -8.15
CA THR A 83 -24.91 3.78 -8.29
C THR A 83 -25.19 4.37 -6.90
N TYR A 84 -24.77 5.61 -6.67
CA TYR A 84 -24.92 6.28 -5.38
C TYR A 84 -25.03 7.80 -5.50
N ASP A 85 -25.68 8.43 -4.53
CA ASP A 85 -25.77 9.89 -4.46
C ASP A 85 -24.44 10.58 -4.11
N GLU A 86 -24.37 11.89 -4.34
CA GLU A 86 -23.19 12.69 -3.97
C GLU A 86 -22.87 12.71 -2.46
N LYS A 87 -23.85 12.39 -1.60
CA LYS A 87 -23.64 12.35 -0.14
C LYS A 87 -22.78 11.14 0.26
N SER A 88 -22.81 10.07 -0.53
CA SER A 88 -22.00 8.88 -0.31
C SER A 88 -20.56 9.04 -0.79
N LYS A 89 -19.60 8.66 0.06
CA LYS A 89 -18.17 8.67 -0.29
C LYS A 89 -17.81 7.47 -1.18
N PRO A 90 -17.10 7.65 -2.31
CA PRO A 90 -16.72 6.55 -3.21
C PRO A 90 -15.98 5.40 -2.51
N VAL A 91 -15.08 5.72 -1.58
CA VAL A 91 -14.32 4.72 -0.80
C VAL A 91 -15.24 3.81 0.02
N ASN A 92 -16.31 4.37 0.60
CA ASN A 92 -17.29 3.59 1.35
C ASN A 92 -18.06 2.65 0.41
N ILE A 93 -18.44 3.14 -0.77
CA ILE A 93 -19.15 2.34 -1.79
C ILE A 93 -18.28 1.20 -2.30
N LEU A 94 -17.01 1.46 -2.61
CA LEU A 94 -16.08 0.42 -3.04
C LEU A 94 -15.88 -0.65 -1.95
N ARG A 95 -15.82 -0.24 -0.67
CA ARG A 95 -15.78 -1.17 0.47
C ARG A 95 -17.04 -2.04 0.52
N ILE A 96 -18.20 -1.45 0.27
CA ILE A 96 -19.49 -2.17 0.20
C ILE A 96 -19.46 -3.19 -0.94
N LEU A 97 -19.06 -2.78 -2.15
CA LEU A 97 -18.92 -3.68 -3.29
C LEU A 97 -18.00 -4.86 -2.97
N ARG A 98 -16.88 -4.64 -2.27
CA ARG A 98 -15.97 -5.72 -1.83
C ARG A 98 -16.62 -6.69 -0.85
N LYS A 99 -17.43 -6.20 0.09
CA LYS A 99 -18.19 -7.06 1.02
C LYS A 99 -19.22 -7.90 0.25
N LEU A 100 -19.99 -7.27 -0.63
CA LEU A 100 -21.00 -7.94 -1.44
C LEU A 100 -20.41 -8.98 -2.38
N SER A 101 -19.28 -8.66 -3.03
CA SER A 101 -18.51 -9.62 -3.84
C SER A 101 -18.11 -10.85 -3.02
N ARG A 102 -17.52 -10.66 -1.84
CA ARG A 102 -17.16 -11.79 -0.95
C ARG A 102 -18.36 -12.62 -0.55
N ASN A 103 -19.47 -11.99 -0.14
CA ASN A 103 -20.68 -12.70 0.23
C ASN A 103 -21.28 -13.48 -0.95
N PHE A 104 -21.21 -12.92 -2.15
CA PHE A 104 -21.66 -13.57 -3.38
C PHE A 104 -20.84 -14.84 -3.65
N LEU A 105 -19.51 -14.74 -3.61
CA LEU A 105 -18.60 -15.88 -3.81
C LEU A 105 -18.63 -16.91 -2.67
N GLN A 106 -19.10 -16.54 -1.48
CA GLN A 106 -19.35 -17.49 -0.40
C GLN A 106 -20.65 -18.26 -0.60
N LYS A 107 -21.67 -17.63 -1.20
CA LYS A 107 -22.98 -18.24 -1.41
C LYS A 107 -23.03 -19.12 -2.66
N PHE A 108 -22.31 -18.74 -3.71
CA PHE A 108 -22.31 -19.45 -4.99
C PHE A 108 -20.90 -19.91 -5.33
N SER A 109 -20.78 -21.14 -5.85
CA SER A 109 -19.48 -21.67 -6.24
C SER A 109 -18.92 -20.88 -7.43
N ILE A 110 -17.59 -20.79 -7.50
CA ILE A 110 -16.90 -20.18 -8.65
C ILE A 110 -17.27 -20.92 -9.93
N GLU A 111 -17.42 -22.25 -9.89
CA GLU A 111 -17.79 -23.07 -11.03
C GLU A 111 -19.18 -22.72 -11.59
N ASP A 112 -20.17 -22.48 -10.73
CA ASP A 112 -21.52 -22.08 -11.16
C ASP A 112 -21.51 -20.74 -11.88
N ILE A 113 -20.70 -19.80 -11.38
CA ILE A 113 -20.58 -18.44 -11.94
C ILE A 113 -19.81 -18.48 -13.27
N VAL A 114 -18.72 -19.25 -13.34
CA VAL A 114 -17.90 -19.38 -14.56
C VAL A 114 -18.67 -20.10 -15.66
N ASN A 115 -19.44 -21.13 -15.33
CA ASN A 115 -20.22 -21.90 -16.29
C ASN A 115 -21.62 -21.32 -16.54
N TRP A 116 -21.92 -20.14 -16.00
CA TRP A 116 -23.21 -19.49 -16.19
C TRP A 116 -23.44 -19.14 -17.68
N LYS A 117 -24.57 -19.56 -18.22
CA LYS A 117 -24.93 -19.37 -19.64
C LYS A 117 -26.11 -18.41 -19.83
N GLY A 118 -26.18 -17.35 -19.03
CA GLY A 118 -27.21 -16.31 -19.18
C GLY A 118 -28.57 -16.63 -18.54
N ASN A 119 -28.65 -17.62 -17.64
CA ASN A 119 -29.89 -17.89 -16.90
C ASN A 119 -30.16 -16.79 -15.86
N VAL A 120 -31.15 -15.95 -16.12
CA VAL A 120 -31.50 -14.75 -15.34
C VAL A 120 -31.96 -15.08 -13.91
N GLY A 121 -32.33 -16.34 -13.60
CA GLY A 121 -32.79 -16.75 -12.27
C GLY A 121 -31.78 -17.47 -11.38
N ALA A 122 -30.58 -17.77 -11.90
CA ALA A 122 -29.63 -18.66 -11.22
C ALA A 122 -29.16 -18.16 -9.85
N PHE A 123 -29.22 -16.84 -9.63
CA PHE A 123 -28.66 -16.18 -8.45
C PHE A 123 -29.68 -15.36 -7.64
N ASN A 124 -30.98 -15.51 -7.91
CA ASN A 124 -32.03 -14.70 -7.26
C ASN A 124 -32.06 -14.84 -5.74
N SER A 125 -31.62 -15.98 -5.20
CA SER A 125 -31.50 -16.16 -3.74
C SER A 125 -30.51 -15.20 -3.09
N PHE A 126 -29.67 -14.51 -3.85
CA PHE A 126 -28.81 -13.45 -3.33
C PHE A 126 -29.58 -12.18 -2.95
N GLU A 127 -30.79 -11.97 -3.48
CA GLU A 127 -31.59 -10.80 -3.17
C GLU A 127 -31.90 -10.67 -1.68
N ASP A 128 -32.07 -11.80 -0.97
CA ASP A 128 -32.29 -11.82 0.49
C ASP A 128 -31.07 -11.25 1.24
N VAL A 129 -29.86 -11.57 0.77
CA VAL A 129 -28.61 -11.06 1.34
C VAL A 129 -28.50 -9.55 1.12
N LEU A 130 -28.90 -9.08 -0.07
CA LEU A 130 -28.93 -7.66 -0.41
C LEU A 130 -29.94 -6.87 0.44
N ALA A 131 -31.10 -7.46 0.74
CA ALA A 131 -32.12 -6.85 1.58
C ALA A 131 -31.62 -6.64 3.02
N VAL A 132 -31.04 -7.69 3.63
CA VAL A 132 -30.44 -7.60 4.98
C VAL A 132 -29.30 -6.58 5.02
N PHE A 133 -28.46 -6.56 3.97
CA PHE A 133 -27.35 -5.63 3.88
C PHE A 133 -27.79 -4.16 3.90
N LEU A 134 -28.88 -3.84 3.20
CA LEU A 134 -29.46 -2.49 3.17
C LEU A 134 -29.89 -2.02 4.56
N GLU A 135 -30.55 -2.90 5.32
CA GLU A 135 -30.99 -2.59 6.69
C GLU A 135 -29.79 -2.38 7.63
N GLU A 136 -28.73 -3.17 7.46
CA GLU A 136 -27.51 -3.03 8.25
C GLU A 136 -26.73 -1.75 7.94
N GLU A 137 -26.58 -1.35 6.67
CA GLU A 137 -25.92 -0.09 6.31
C GLU A 137 -26.76 1.14 6.71
N LEU A 138 -28.09 1.07 6.70
CA LEU A 138 -28.94 2.13 7.26
C LEU A 138 -28.76 2.28 8.78
N ARG A 139 -28.41 1.20 9.49
CA ARG A 139 -28.16 1.19 10.95
C ARG A 139 -26.70 1.52 11.30
N GLN A 140 -25.73 1.18 10.45
CA GLN A 140 -24.32 1.51 10.66
C GLN A 140 -24.06 2.98 10.32
N SER A 141 -24.15 3.84 11.33
CA SER A 141 -23.70 5.24 11.23
C SER A 141 -22.20 5.34 10.93
N ASP A 142 -21.79 6.41 10.25
CA ASP A 142 -20.38 6.74 9.92
C ASP A 142 -19.44 6.66 11.14
N THR A 143 -19.98 6.81 12.35
CA THR A 143 -19.32 6.67 13.65
C THR A 143 -18.63 5.31 13.83
N GLY A 144 -19.31 4.20 13.51
CA GLY A 144 -18.73 2.86 13.64
C GLY A 144 -17.64 2.57 12.59
N PHE A 145 -17.53 3.35 11.53
CA PHE A 145 -16.42 3.27 10.58
C PHE A 145 -15.19 4.03 11.08
N LYS A 146 -15.35 5.26 11.58
CA LYS A 146 -14.25 6.03 12.19
C LYS A 146 -13.59 5.25 13.31
N GLU A 147 -14.37 4.67 14.22
CA GLU A 147 -13.85 3.86 15.32
C GLU A 147 -13.04 2.64 14.83
N ARG A 148 -13.50 1.96 13.77
CA ARG A 148 -12.77 0.83 13.17
C ARG A 148 -11.48 1.26 12.48
N VAL A 149 -11.48 2.42 11.81
CA VAL A 149 -10.30 2.98 11.16
C VAL A 149 -9.29 3.44 12.21
N GLU A 150 -9.73 4.13 13.25
CA GLU A 150 -8.90 4.53 14.39
C GLU A 150 -8.34 3.32 15.15
N ALA A 151 -9.11 2.24 15.29
CA ALA A 151 -8.64 0.99 15.87
C ALA A 151 -7.62 0.29 14.96
N LEU A 152 -7.80 0.32 13.64
CA LEU A 152 -6.82 -0.19 12.67
C LEU A 152 -5.53 0.61 12.69
N PHE A 153 -5.60 1.94 12.69
CA PHE A 153 -4.42 2.80 12.81
C PHE A 153 -3.71 2.57 14.13
N ARG A 154 -4.43 2.45 15.26
CA ARG A 154 -3.84 2.06 16.54
C ARG A 154 -3.16 0.70 16.48
N CYS A 155 -3.82 -0.31 15.92
CA CYS A 155 -3.23 -1.65 15.81
C CYS A 155 -1.98 -1.66 14.91
N VAL A 156 -1.98 -0.87 13.83
CA VAL A 156 -0.81 -0.71 12.95
C VAL A 156 0.29 0.07 13.67
N GLU A 157 -0.01 1.14 14.39
CA GLU A 157 0.95 1.87 15.22
C GLU A 157 1.52 0.98 16.33
N GLU A 158 0.70 0.17 16.98
CA GLU A 158 1.11 -0.79 18.00
C GLU A 158 2.01 -1.86 17.40
N LYS A 159 1.67 -2.44 16.25
CA LYS A 159 2.52 -3.41 15.54
C LYS A 159 3.82 -2.79 15.04
N ILE A 160 3.79 -1.58 14.50
CA ILE A 160 4.99 -0.85 14.10
C ILE A 160 5.83 -0.53 15.32
N ASN A 161 5.23 -0.12 16.44
CA ASN A 161 5.95 0.15 17.69
C ASN A 161 6.50 -1.14 18.30
N GLU A 162 5.80 -2.27 18.23
CA GLU A 162 6.30 -3.57 18.63
C GLU A 162 7.46 -4.03 17.73
N GLU A 163 7.35 -3.90 16.41
CA GLU A 163 8.45 -4.16 15.48
C GLU A 163 9.62 -3.22 15.73
N THR A 164 9.37 -1.94 15.99
CA THR A 164 10.39 -0.94 16.30
C THR A 164 11.03 -1.26 17.64
N ASN A 165 10.26 -1.67 18.66
CA ASN A 165 10.77 -2.10 19.95
C ASN A 165 11.55 -3.41 19.84
N LEU A 166 11.12 -4.37 19.01
CA LEU A 166 11.84 -5.60 18.69
C LEU A 166 13.11 -5.32 17.89
N LEU A 167 13.10 -4.34 16.98
CA LEU A 167 14.28 -3.84 16.26
C LEU A 167 15.21 -3.08 17.21
N THR A 168 14.68 -2.36 18.20
CA THR A 168 15.45 -1.64 19.22
C THR A 168 16.02 -2.60 20.27
N LEU A 169 15.34 -3.71 20.55
CA LEU A 169 15.81 -4.82 21.38
C LEU A 169 16.84 -5.66 20.62
N LYS A 170 16.61 -5.96 19.34
CA LYS A 170 17.59 -6.61 18.44
C LYS A 170 18.80 -5.73 18.19
N SER A 171 18.66 -4.41 18.07
CA SER A 171 19.81 -3.49 17.95
C SER A 171 20.61 -3.35 19.25
N LYS A 172 20.02 -3.73 20.38
CA LYS A 172 20.72 -3.85 21.68
C LYS A 172 21.37 -5.22 21.87
N LEU A 173 20.97 -6.24 21.10
CA LEU A 173 21.41 -7.63 21.25
C LEU A 173 22.32 -8.13 20.11
N ASP A 174 22.26 -7.55 18.91
CA ASP A 174 23.09 -7.93 17.77
C ASP A 174 23.88 -6.74 17.20
N PRO A 175 25.17 -6.92 16.83
CA PRO A 175 25.96 -5.87 16.18
C PRO A 175 25.37 -5.52 14.79
N PRO A 176 25.39 -4.24 14.38
CA PRO A 176 24.65 -3.73 13.22
C PRO A 176 24.97 -4.46 11.90
N PRO A 177 23.96 -4.83 11.08
CA PRO A 177 24.17 -5.51 9.82
C PRO A 177 24.63 -4.52 8.73
N ASN A 178 25.61 -4.97 7.93
CA ASN A 178 26.15 -4.29 6.74
C ASN A 178 26.83 -2.93 6.94
N LEU A 179 27.72 -2.80 7.93
CA LEU A 179 28.76 -1.77 7.84
C LEU A 179 29.79 -2.16 6.77
N PRO A 180 30.23 -1.22 5.91
CA PRO A 180 31.33 -1.45 4.99
C PRO A 180 32.55 -2.03 5.70
N ASN A 181 33.26 -2.99 5.10
CA ASN A 181 34.39 -3.71 5.72
C ASN A 181 35.45 -2.78 6.35
N TYR A 182 35.63 -1.57 5.81
CA TYR A 182 36.58 -0.61 6.34
C TYR A 182 36.20 -0.05 7.72
N CYS A 183 34.94 -0.14 8.15
CA CYS A 183 34.49 0.42 9.43
C CYS A 183 35.13 -0.30 10.63
N ASN A 184 35.51 -1.56 10.44
CA ASN A 184 36.18 -2.37 11.45
C ASN A 184 37.71 -2.18 11.46
N GLN A 185 38.27 -1.47 10.47
CA GLN A 185 39.72 -1.26 10.41
C GLN A 185 40.18 -0.33 11.54
N ILE A 186 41.35 -0.62 12.10
CA ILE A 186 41.97 0.12 13.19
C ILE A 186 43.16 0.91 12.63
N PRO A 187 43.06 2.25 12.51
CA PRO A 187 44.20 3.07 12.13
C PRO A 187 45.28 3.05 13.23
N ARG A 188 46.52 2.75 12.83
CA ARG A 188 47.70 2.74 13.70
C ARG A 188 48.80 3.60 13.11
N PHE A 189 49.46 4.42 13.93
CA PHE A 189 50.63 5.15 13.47
C PHE A 189 51.76 4.21 13.08
N THR A 190 52.37 4.44 11.92
CA THR A 190 53.51 3.66 11.39
C THR A 190 54.82 4.01 12.08
N SER A 191 54.91 5.20 12.67
CA SER A 191 56.10 5.69 13.37
C SER A 191 55.78 6.13 14.78
N LEU A 192 56.73 5.90 15.70
CA LEU A 192 56.69 6.40 17.08
C LEU A 192 57.00 7.91 17.18
N LYS A 193 57.41 8.56 16.07
CA LYS A 193 57.69 10.00 16.05
C LYS A 193 56.36 10.77 16.10
N LYS A 194 56.22 11.66 17.10
CA LYS A 194 55.08 12.58 17.20
C LYS A 194 55.12 13.57 16.03
N VAL A 195 54.21 13.41 15.09
CA VAL A 195 54.08 14.32 13.93
C VAL A 195 52.97 15.34 14.21
N ASN A 196 53.22 16.63 13.94
CA ASN A 196 52.23 17.69 14.16
C ASN A 196 51.27 17.79 12.97
N PRO A 197 49.97 17.44 13.10
CA PRO A 197 49.04 17.39 11.97
C PRO A 197 48.84 18.72 11.25
N ARG A 198 49.15 19.87 11.89
CA ARG A 198 49.01 21.19 11.27
C ARG A 198 50.01 21.46 10.15
N THR A 199 51.09 20.68 10.04
CA THR A 199 52.09 20.89 8.98
C THR A 199 51.78 20.19 7.66
N PHE A 200 50.79 19.27 7.63
CA PHE A 200 50.46 18.49 6.43
C PHE A 200 48.95 18.24 6.23
N LEU A 201 48.10 18.59 7.20
CA LEU A 201 46.64 18.55 7.05
C LEU A 201 46.08 19.97 7.12
N THR A 202 45.23 20.34 6.17
CA THR A 202 44.62 21.69 6.09
C THR A 202 43.20 21.72 6.67
N GLY A 203 42.52 20.58 6.76
CA GLY A 203 41.15 20.50 7.27
C GLY A 203 41.06 20.33 8.79
N ALA A 204 40.23 21.14 9.46
CA ALA A 204 39.96 21.02 10.90
C ALA A 204 39.40 19.63 11.28
N THR A 205 38.57 19.03 10.41
CA THR A 205 38.07 17.66 10.57
C THR A 205 39.20 16.63 10.49
N SER A 206 40.17 16.83 9.61
CA SER A 206 41.34 15.96 9.48
C SER A 206 42.23 16.03 10.73
N HIS A 207 42.38 17.20 11.35
CA HIS A 207 43.07 17.33 12.64
C HIS A 207 42.34 16.55 13.74
N LYS A 208 41.02 16.72 13.85
CA LYS A 208 40.20 16.01 14.85
C LYS A 208 40.31 14.48 14.69
N VAL A 209 40.23 13.97 13.46
CA VAL A 209 40.40 12.54 13.17
C VAL A 209 41.81 12.08 13.54
N PHE A 210 42.86 12.82 13.15
CA PHE A 210 44.24 12.48 13.49
C PHE A 210 44.48 12.36 15.00
N TYR A 211 43.90 13.24 15.82
CA TYR A 211 44.02 13.18 17.28
C TYR A 211 43.24 12.03 17.93
N GLN A 212 42.27 11.43 17.24
CA GLN A 212 41.52 10.27 17.74
C GLN A 212 42.18 8.93 17.40
N ILE A 213 43.22 8.92 16.55
CA ILE A 213 43.97 7.71 16.22
C ILE A 213 44.87 7.33 17.40
N ASP A 214 44.54 6.25 18.08
CA ASP A 214 45.28 5.72 19.24
C ASP A 214 45.76 4.28 19.04
N GLY A 215 45.48 3.69 17.87
CA GLY A 215 45.79 2.30 17.53
C GLY A 215 44.89 1.24 18.17
N LYS A 216 43.86 1.66 18.92
CA LYS A 216 42.86 0.80 19.56
C LYS A 216 41.45 1.03 18.99
N LYS A 217 41.10 2.28 18.68
CA LYS A 217 39.79 2.63 18.13
C LYS A 217 39.70 2.28 16.65
N SER A 218 38.64 1.58 16.28
CA SER A 218 38.26 1.35 14.87
C SER A 218 37.75 2.64 14.22
N ILE A 219 37.70 2.65 12.88
CA ILE A 219 37.10 3.75 12.11
C ILE A 219 35.67 4.04 12.57
N ARG A 220 34.89 3.00 12.88
CA ARG A 220 33.55 3.16 13.46
C ARG A 220 33.57 3.92 14.78
N GLN A 221 34.41 3.51 15.72
CA GLN A 221 34.51 4.14 17.04
C GLN A 221 35.00 5.59 16.95
N ILE A 222 35.92 5.90 16.04
CA ILE A 222 36.37 7.27 15.77
C ILE A 222 35.21 8.09 15.19
N THR A 223 34.43 7.51 14.29
CA THR A 223 33.27 8.14 13.66
C THR A 223 32.19 8.48 14.68
N GLU A 224 31.82 7.53 15.52
CA GLU A 224 30.85 7.71 16.61
C GLU A 224 31.32 8.78 17.61
N SER A 225 32.62 8.85 17.92
CA SER A 225 33.17 9.84 18.86
C SER A 225 33.20 11.28 18.34
N LEU A 226 33.19 11.47 17.02
CA LEU A 226 33.30 12.77 16.37
C LEU A 226 32.00 13.22 15.68
N ASP A 227 30.95 12.39 15.74
CA ASP A 227 29.67 12.60 15.04
C ASP A 227 29.86 12.91 13.54
N LEU A 228 30.66 12.08 12.85
CA LEU A 228 31.00 12.23 11.43
C LEU A 228 30.37 11.12 10.57
N LYS A 229 30.46 11.23 9.24
CA LYS A 229 30.13 10.11 8.35
C LYS A 229 31.31 9.12 8.25
N HIS A 230 31.01 7.82 8.21
CA HIS A 230 32.01 6.74 8.20
C HIS A 230 32.99 6.87 7.01
N GLU A 231 32.46 7.25 5.85
CA GLU A 231 33.24 7.49 4.63
C GLU A 231 34.25 8.64 4.78
N GLN A 232 33.89 9.70 5.53
CA GLN A 232 34.78 10.85 5.75
C GLN A 232 35.99 10.46 6.59
N VAL A 233 35.77 9.71 7.67
CA VAL A 233 36.85 9.21 8.53
C VAL A 233 37.74 8.25 7.75
N TYR A 234 37.14 7.32 7.00
CA TYR A 234 37.89 6.39 6.14
C TYR A 234 38.75 7.10 5.09
N ASN A 235 38.21 8.09 4.37
CA ASN A 235 38.96 8.85 3.37
C ASN A 235 40.12 9.64 3.99
N ILE A 236 39.93 10.19 5.20
CA ILE A 236 41.01 10.85 5.93
C ILE A 236 42.09 9.84 6.32
N CYS A 237 41.73 8.69 6.88
CA CYS A 237 42.68 7.63 7.20
C CYS A 237 43.41 7.10 5.96
N LYS A 238 42.72 6.92 4.83
CA LYS A 238 43.30 6.53 3.55
C LYS A 238 44.33 7.54 3.04
N ASN A 239 44.07 8.83 3.21
CA ASN A 239 45.06 9.87 2.87
C ASN A 239 46.27 9.81 3.81
N LEU A 240 46.07 9.60 5.11
CA LEU A 240 47.17 9.41 6.06
C LEU A 240 48.02 8.16 5.75
N VAL A 241 47.40 7.11 5.22
CA VAL A 241 48.10 5.92 4.70
C VAL A 241 48.95 6.27 3.48
N LYS A 242 48.42 7.05 2.53
CA LYS A 242 49.19 7.52 1.36
C LYS A 242 50.40 8.38 1.77
N PHE A 243 50.27 9.17 2.83
CA PHE A 243 51.39 9.95 3.38
C PHE A 243 52.34 9.12 4.25
N GLY A 244 52.07 7.82 4.44
CA GLY A 244 52.91 6.92 5.21
C GLY A 244 52.83 7.12 6.73
N PHE A 245 51.85 7.88 7.24
CA PHE A 245 51.70 8.15 8.68
C PHE A 245 50.91 7.07 9.42
N VAL A 246 49.98 6.41 8.74
CA VAL A 246 49.03 5.46 9.34
C VAL A 246 48.97 4.19 8.52
N ASN A 247 48.77 3.05 9.17
CA ASN A 247 48.37 1.80 8.55
C ASN A 247 46.96 1.41 9.02
N LEU A 248 46.17 0.79 8.16
CA LEU A 248 44.83 0.27 8.48
C LEU A 248 44.92 -1.25 8.63
N ALA A 249 44.75 -1.72 9.87
CA ALA A 249 44.70 -3.14 10.22
C ALA A 249 43.26 -3.63 10.34
#